data_AF-A0AAW5TV60-F1
#
_entry.id   AF-A0AAW5TV60-F1
#
_cell.length_a   1.000
_cell.length_b   1.000
_cell.length_c   1.000
_cell.angle_alpha   90.00
_cell.angle_beta   90.00
_cell.angle_gamma   90.00
#
_symmetry.space_group_name_H-M   'P 1'
#
loop_
_entity.id
_entity.type
_entity.pdbx_description
1 polymer ?
#
loop_
_entity_poly.entity_id
_entity_poly.type
_entity_poly.pdbx_seq_one_letter_code
_entity_poly.pdbx_strand_id
1 'polypeptide(L)'
;MKIGMRKPSLSKSIKARTTSKYKRKVKKAIIPGYGKKGMGWIKNPKKAAYNKIYKKTTFSVSDNFTKRVGHNQKNSHHHTNPTSQSVNFSGCLGMVATIISVILLLILTIFIITFILFLFIY
;
A
#
# COMPACT_ATOMS: atom_id res chain seq x y z
N MET A 1 -10.02 21.01 21.67
CA MET A 1 -8.89 20.98 20.70
C MET A 1 -7.60 20.97 21.50
N LYS A 2 -6.54 20.26 21.08
CA LYS A 2 -5.21 20.35 21.73
C LYS A 2 -4.31 21.29 20.93
N ILE A 3 -3.53 22.11 21.62
CA ILE A 3 -2.51 23.00 21.03
C ILE A 3 -1.14 22.50 21.50
N GLY A 4 -0.14 22.52 20.61
CA GLY A 4 1.25 22.17 20.95
C GLY A 4 1.75 20.84 20.38
N MET A 5 2.77 20.26 21.04
CA MET A 5 3.50 19.10 20.51
C MET A 5 2.66 17.81 20.52
N ARG A 6 2.67 17.10 19.39
CA ARG A 6 2.09 15.75 19.29
C ARG A 6 2.99 14.74 20.00
N LYS A 7 2.38 13.80 20.72
CA LYS A 7 3.11 12.71 21.39
C LYS A 7 3.67 11.73 20.33
N PRO A 8 5.00 11.61 20.16
CA PRO A 8 5.56 10.56 19.32
C PRO A 8 5.30 9.19 19.96
N SER A 9 5.16 8.15 19.13
CA SER A 9 5.03 6.77 19.62
C SER A 9 5.78 5.82 18.70
N LEU A 10 6.84 5.19 19.22
CA LEU A 10 7.74 4.33 18.46
C LEU A 10 7.03 3.08 17.94
N SER A 11 6.23 2.43 18.78
CA SER A 11 5.45 1.25 18.39
C SER A 11 4.48 1.53 17.25
N LYS A 12 3.79 2.68 17.27
CA LYS A 12 2.90 3.10 16.17
C LYS A 12 3.70 3.42 14.90
N SER A 13 4.87 4.03 15.03
CA SER A 13 5.77 4.32 13.89
C SER A 13 6.26 3.04 13.20
N ILE A 14 6.73 2.05 13.98
CA ILE A 14 7.20 0.77 13.44
C ILE A 14 6.05 0.01 12.77
N LYS A 15 4.89 -0.11 13.45
CA LYS A 15 3.68 -0.71 12.85
C LYS A 15 3.21 0.03 11.60
N ALA A 16 3.35 1.36 11.55
CA ALA A 16 3.05 2.18 10.37
C ALA A 16 3.88 1.77 9.16
N ARG A 17 5.14 1.36 9.39
CA ARG A 17 6.12 1.00 8.36
C ARG A 17 6.01 -0.46 7.90
N THR A 18 5.67 -1.38 8.81
CA THR A 18 5.58 -2.83 8.54
C THR A 18 4.15 -3.31 8.32
N THR A 19 3.51 -3.86 9.34
CA THR A 19 2.24 -4.62 9.23
C THR A 19 1.07 -3.78 8.74
N SER A 20 0.94 -2.55 9.22
CA SER A 20 -0.18 -1.69 8.77
C SER A 20 0.01 -1.19 7.34
N LYS A 21 1.25 -1.11 6.83
CA LYS A 21 1.52 -0.77 5.43
C LYS A 21 0.92 -1.84 4.52
N TYR A 22 1.17 -3.11 4.83
CA TYR A 22 0.58 -4.23 4.10
C TYR A 22 -0.95 -4.24 4.17
N LYS A 23 -1.53 -4.13 5.38
CA LYS A 23 -2.99 -4.09 5.56
C LYS A 23 -3.65 -2.94 4.76
N ARG A 24 -3.02 -1.77 4.67
CA ARG A 24 -3.53 -0.66 3.86
C ARG A 24 -3.47 -0.94 2.36
N LYS A 25 -2.44 -1.64 1.86
CA LYS A 25 -2.36 -2.03 0.44
C LYS A 25 -3.50 -2.97 0.07
N VAL A 26 -3.74 -4.00 0.88
CA VAL A 26 -4.85 -4.94 0.68
C VAL A 26 -6.19 -4.21 0.66
N LYS A 27 -6.45 -3.34 1.66
CA LYS A 27 -7.71 -2.55 1.69
C LYS A 27 -7.89 -1.61 0.51
N LYS A 28 -6.80 -1.06 -0.04
CA LYS A 28 -6.86 -0.22 -1.26
C LYS A 28 -7.23 -1.03 -2.50
N ALA A 29 -6.84 -2.29 -2.57
CA ALA A 29 -7.16 -3.16 -3.69
C ALA A 29 -8.62 -3.63 -3.66
N ILE A 30 -9.16 -3.87 -2.46
CA ILE A 30 -10.50 -4.46 -2.30
C ILE A 30 -11.60 -3.40 -2.20
N ILE A 31 -11.37 -2.29 -1.48
CA ILE A 31 -12.41 -1.31 -1.17
C ILE A 31 -12.31 -0.11 -2.12
N PRO A 32 -13.29 0.10 -3.03
CA PRO A 32 -13.30 1.27 -3.88
C PRO A 32 -13.36 2.54 -3.03
N GLY A 33 -12.55 3.54 -3.38
CA GLY A 33 -12.49 4.80 -2.64
C GLY A 33 -11.64 4.80 -1.35
N TYR A 34 -11.13 3.65 -0.88
CA TYR A 34 -10.30 3.61 0.33
C TYR A 34 -8.97 4.37 0.16
N GLY A 35 -8.71 5.33 1.05
CA GLY A 35 -7.47 6.12 1.02
C GLY A 35 -7.38 7.12 -0.14
N LYS A 36 -8.46 7.36 -0.89
CA LYS A 36 -8.56 8.45 -1.87
C LYS A 36 -8.72 9.80 -1.15
N LYS A 37 -8.24 10.87 -1.77
CA LYS A 37 -8.38 12.23 -1.23
C LYS A 37 -9.86 12.65 -1.24
N GLY A 38 -10.29 13.44 -0.26
CA GLY A 38 -11.69 13.88 -0.14
C GLY A 38 -12.63 12.89 0.56
N MET A 39 -12.36 11.59 0.50
CA MET A 39 -13.24 10.54 1.07
C MET A 39 -13.55 10.72 2.57
N GLY A 40 -12.66 11.38 3.33
CA GLY A 40 -12.90 11.70 4.74
C GLY A 40 -14.01 12.71 4.97
N TRP A 41 -14.20 13.67 4.07
CA TRP A 41 -15.29 14.67 4.15
C TRP A 41 -16.65 14.04 3.84
N ILE A 42 -16.68 13.12 2.88
CA ILE A 42 -17.89 12.38 2.50
C ILE A 42 -18.29 11.42 3.63
N LYS A 43 -17.33 10.65 4.18
CA LYS A 43 -17.64 9.65 5.20
C LYS A 43 -17.90 10.23 6.59
N ASN A 44 -17.14 11.25 7.00
CA ASN A 44 -17.30 11.86 8.32
C ASN A 44 -16.82 13.32 8.32
N PRO A 45 -17.69 14.28 7.93
CA PRO A 45 -17.32 15.69 7.78
C PRO A 45 -16.91 16.33 9.11
N LYS A 46 -17.59 16.02 10.23
CA LYS A 46 -17.25 16.53 11.57
C LYS A 46 -15.83 16.16 11.98
N LYS A 47 -15.44 14.90 11.77
CA LYS A 47 -14.08 14.42 12.08
C LYS A 47 -13.04 14.99 11.11
N ALA A 48 -13.41 15.19 9.84
CA ALA A 48 -12.53 15.82 8.86
C ALA A 48 -12.19 17.27 9.24
N ALA A 49 -13.20 18.06 9.64
CA ALA A 49 -13.02 19.42 10.13
C ALA A 49 -12.16 19.47 11.39
N TYR A 50 -12.45 18.62 12.39
CA TYR A 50 -11.66 18.53 13.62
C TYR A 50 -10.19 18.20 13.34
N ASN A 51 -9.92 17.18 12.51
CA ASN A 51 -8.56 16.78 12.15
C ASN A 51 -7.81 17.87 11.38
N LYS A 52 -8.51 18.67 10.56
CA LYS A 52 -7.94 19.81 9.84
C LYS A 52 -7.44 20.86 10.83
N ILE A 53 -8.25 21.22 11.83
CA ILE A 53 -7.85 22.20 12.84
C ILE A 53 -6.76 21.62 13.75
N TYR A 54 -6.91 20.39 14.26
CA TYR A 54 -5.89 19.72 15.06
C TYR A 54 -4.53 19.71 14.37
N LYS A 55 -4.46 19.41 13.06
CA LYS A 55 -3.19 19.41 12.32
C LYS A 55 -2.57 20.79 12.14
N LYS A 56 -3.38 21.85 12.08
CA LYS A 56 -2.91 23.25 12.00
C LYS A 56 -2.41 23.76 13.36
N THR A 57 -3.06 23.36 14.45
CA THR A 57 -2.77 23.86 15.81
C THR A 57 -1.78 23.00 16.60
N THR A 58 -1.29 21.90 16.02
CA THR A 58 -0.30 21.02 16.66
C THR A 58 0.92 20.85 15.77
N PHE A 59 2.09 20.65 16.37
CA PHE A 59 3.35 20.43 15.65
C PHE A 59 4.01 19.11 16.08
N SER A 60 4.87 18.57 15.22
CA SER A 60 5.75 17.46 15.57
C SER A 60 7.19 17.87 15.30
N VAL A 61 8.12 17.39 16.12
CA VAL A 61 9.55 17.64 15.94
C VAL A 61 10.05 17.13 14.58
N SER A 62 9.49 16.01 14.09
CA SER A 62 9.80 15.47 12.75
C SER A 62 9.29 16.36 11.61
N ASP A 63 8.17 17.07 11.80
CA ASP A 63 7.60 17.96 10.79
C ASP A 63 8.47 19.21 10.62
N ASN A 64 9.14 19.66 11.69
CA ASN A 64 10.04 20.80 11.66
C ASN A 64 11.43 20.45 11.12
N PHE A 65 11.96 19.25 11.44
CA PHE A 65 13.24 18.78 10.90
C PHE A 65 13.17 18.58 9.38
N THR A 66 12.10 17.96 8.87
CA THR A 66 11.89 17.78 7.42
C THR A 66 11.64 19.10 6.67
N LYS A 67 11.06 20.11 7.32
CA LYS A 67 10.92 21.47 6.74
C LYS A 67 12.26 22.20 6.56
N ARG A 68 13.24 21.97 7.44
CA ARG A 68 14.56 22.64 7.34
C ARG A 68 15.48 22.02 6.27
N VAL A 69 15.24 20.78 5.86
CA VAL A 69 16.08 20.04 4.90
C VAL A 69 15.54 20.10 3.45
N GLY A 70 14.39 20.71 3.21
CA GLY A 70 13.79 20.72 1.87
C GLY A 70 12.81 21.85 1.63
N HIS A 71 13.32 23.07 1.43
CA HIS A 71 12.55 24.14 0.79
C HIS A 71 12.72 24.02 -0.73
N ASN A 72 11.92 23.16 -1.37
CA ASN A 72 11.48 23.41 -2.74
C ASN A 72 9.97 23.59 -2.69
N GLN A 73 9.58 24.85 -2.77
CA GLN A 73 8.21 25.34 -2.62
C GLN A 73 7.40 24.93 -3.86
N LYS A 74 6.87 23.71 -3.90
CA LYS A 74 5.82 23.37 -4.87
C LYS A 74 4.48 23.84 -4.33
N ASN A 75 4.12 25.08 -4.67
CA ASN A 75 2.73 25.50 -4.74
C ASN A 75 2.01 24.54 -5.70
N SER A 76 1.19 23.64 -5.16
CA SER A 76 0.30 22.81 -5.96
C SER A 76 -1.13 23.24 -5.68
N HIS A 77 -1.62 24.11 -6.57
CA HIS A 77 -3.04 24.24 -6.85
C HIS A 77 -3.60 22.84 -7.08
N HIS A 78 -4.57 22.47 -6.26
CA HIS A 78 -5.12 21.13 -6.29
C HIS A 78 -6.22 21.04 -7.33
N HIS A 79 -5.82 20.91 -8.59
CA HIS A 79 -6.66 20.38 -9.65
C HIS A 79 -6.65 18.84 -9.55
N THR A 80 -7.82 18.24 -9.39
CA THR A 80 -8.00 16.79 -9.34
C THR A 80 -8.43 16.29 -10.72
N ASN A 81 -7.48 15.82 -11.53
CA ASN A 81 -7.77 14.91 -12.62
C ASN A 81 -7.34 13.49 -12.24
N PRO A 82 -8.13 12.45 -12.55
CA PRO A 82 -7.72 11.07 -12.32
C PRO A 82 -6.78 10.67 -13.46
N THR A 83 -5.48 10.79 -13.24
CA THR A 83 -4.50 10.18 -14.14
C THR A 83 -4.40 8.69 -13.83
N SER A 84 -4.92 7.93 -14.79
CA SER A 84 -4.55 6.56 -15.17
C SER A 84 -3.26 6.07 -14.50
N GLN A 85 -3.44 5.25 -13.47
CA GLN A 85 -2.36 4.46 -12.91
C GLN A 85 -2.05 3.33 -13.91
N SER A 86 -1.18 3.62 -14.87
CA SER A 86 -0.40 2.59 -15.55
C SER A 86 0.38 1.85 -14.46
N VAL A 87 -0.16 0.70 -14.07
CA VAL A 87 0.54 -0.25 -13.22
C VAL A 87 1.46 -1.04 -14.14
N ASN A 88 2.71 -0.61 -14.25
CA ASN A 88 3.77 -1.53 -14.64
C ASN A 88 3.89 -2.56 -13.51
N PHE A 89 3.05 -3.59 -13.58
CA PHE A 89 2.98 -4.74 -12.69
C PHE A 89 4.03 -5.74 -13.15
N SER A 90 5.32 -5.40 -13.04
CA SER A 90 6.40 -6.26 -13.56
C SER A 90 7.32 -6.79 -12.45
N GLY A 91 6.82 -6.98 -11.23
CA GLY A 91 7.63 -7.50 -10.12
C GLY A 91 7.03 -8.66 -9.34
N CYS A 92 5.71 -8.88 -9.40
CA CYS A 92 5.04 -9.89 -8.58
C CYS A 92 4.26 -10.93 -9.41
N LEU A 93 3.69 -10.53 -10.55
CA LEU A 93 3.02 -11.47 -11.48
C LEU A 93 4.03 -12.44 -12.08
N GLY A 94 5.24 -11.96 -12.40
CA GLY A 94 6.33 -12.79 -12.91
C GLY A 94 6.69 -13.92 -11.95
N MET A 95 6.81 -13.65 -10.65
CA MET A 95 7.16 -14.69 -9.66
C MET A 95 6.05 -15.73 -9.49
N VAL A 96 4.78 -15.32 -9.50
CA VAL A 96 3.66 -16.27 -9.39
C VAL A 96 3.54 -17.10 -10.67
N ALA A 97 3.69 -16.49 -11.85
CA ALA A 97 3.64 -17.18 -13.12
C ALA A 97 4.81 -18.18 -13.28
N THR A 98 6.02 -17.83 -12.85
CA THR A 98 7.16 -18.75 -12.89
C THR A 98 6.99 -19.93 -11.94
N ILE A 99 6.47 -19.70 -10.72
CA ILE A 99 6.21 -20.78 -9.77
C ILE A 99 5.14 -21.75 -10.31
N ILE A 100 4.03 -21.22 -10.83
CA ILE A 100 2.96 -22.05 -11.43
C ILE A 100 3.49 -22.85 -12.63
N SER A 101 4.30 -22.23 -13.50
CA SER A 101 4.94 -22.90 -14.63
C SER A 101 5.84 -24.06 -14.20
N VAL A 102 6.63 -23.91 -13.14
CA VAL A 102 7.54 -24.96 -12.66
C VAL A 102 6.76 -26.12 -12.04
N ILE A 103 5.70 -25.83 -11.28
CA ILE A 103 4.84 -26.86 -10.67
C ILE A 103 4.14 -27.69 -11.75
N LEU A 104 3.64 -27.05 -12.80
CA LEU A 104 2.98 -27.74 -13.91
C LEU A 104 3.92 -28.68 -14.66
N LEU A 105 5.18 -28.27 -14.88
CA LEU A 105 6.20 -29.10 -15.52
C LEU A 105 6.58 -30.33 -14.67
N LEU A 106 6.67 -30.18 -13.34
CA LEU A 106 6.94 -31.31 -12.44
C LEU A 106 5.81 -32.34 -12.43
N ILE A 107 4.55 -31.89 -12.52
CA ILE A 107 3.40 -32.82 -12.58
C ILE A 107 3.42 -33.61 -13.89
N LEU A 108 3.76 -32.96 -15.00
CA LEU A 108 3.81 -33.61 -16.31
C LEU A 108 4.93 -34.67 -16.40
N THR A 109 6.10 -34.39 -15.83
CA THR A 109 7.21 -35.36 -15.85
C THR A 109 6.91 -36.61 -15.01
N ILE A 110 6.28 -36.44 -13.86
CA ILE A 110 5.82 -37.56 -13.02
C ILE A 110 4.83 -38.43 -13.80
N PHE A 111 3.88 -37.80 -14.50
CA PHE A 111 2.87 -38.52 -15.30
C PHE A 111 3.47 -39.31 -16.47
N ILE A 112 4.49 -38.77 -17.14
CA ILE A 112 5.18 -39.47 -18.24
C ILE A 112 5.97 -40.68 -17.70
N ILE A 113 6.67 -40.52 -16.58
CA ILE A 113 7.44 -41.61 -15.97
C ILE A 113 6.52 -42.76 -15.56
N THR A 114 5.39 -42.45 -14.91
CA THR A 114 4.42 -43.49 -14.50
C THR A 114 3.79 -44.21 -15.69
N PHE A 115 3.51 -43.49 -16.78
CA PHE A 115 2.98 -44.08 -18.01
C PHE A 115 3.99 -45.03 -18.70
N ILE A 116 5.25 -44.64 -18.78
CA ILE A 116 6.32 -45.51 -19.33
C ILE A 116 6.51 -46.75 -18.46
N LEU A 117 6.47 -46.60 -17.14
CA LEU A 117 6.58 -47.73 -16.22
C LEU A 117 5.40 -48.71 -16.38
N PHE A 118 4.19 -48.19 -16.61
CA PHE A 118 3.00 -48.98 -16.89
C PHE A 118 3.13 -49.78 -18.20
N LEU A 119 3.66 -49.16 -19.27
CA LEU A 119 3.95 -49.83 -20.54
C LEU A 119 5.09 -50.86 -20.46
N PHE A 120 5.97 -50.77 -19.46
CA PHE A 120 7.02 -51.77 -19.24
C PHE A 120 6.55 -52.96 -18.40
N ILE A 121 5.51 -52.75 -17.60
CA ILE A 121 4.92 -53.78 -16.73
C ILE A 121 3.83 -54.58 -17.46
N TYR A 122 3.16 -53.98 -18.44
CA TYR A 122 2.05 -54.57 -19.21
C TYR A 122 2.44 -54.75 -20.67
#